data_AF-A0A949H4M3-F1
#
_entry.id   AF-A0A949H4M3-F1
#
_cell.length_a   1.000
_cell.length_b   1.000
_cell.length_c   1.000
_cell.angle_alpha   90.00
_cell.angle_beta   90.00
_cell.angle_gamma   90.00
#
_symmetry.space_group_name_H-M   'P 1'
#
loop_
_entity.id
_entity.type
_entity.pdbx_description
1 polymer ?
#
loop_
_entity_poly.entity_id
_entity_poly.type
_entity_poly.pdbx_seq_one_letter_code
_entity_poly.pdbx_strand_id
1 'polypeptide(L)'
;MERPTRPGDHHDDATSSPPPPEHAAPDTPADEEPGVIAEASAGYAPADMIAVARDTIEQLQSHLVYVYERFPTRRLKQGILITRHLLRGVRGRSR
;
A
#
# COMPACT_ATOMS: atom_id res chain seq x y z
N MET A 1 45.10 36.68 -10.57
CA MET A 1 45.01 35.40 -9.83
C MET A 1 45.68 35.61 -8.49
N GLU A 2 44.89 35.95 -7.46
CA GLU A 2 45.34 36.12 -6.08
C GLU A 2 44.21 35.62 -5.16
N ARG A 3 44.55 34.93 -4.07
CA ARG A 3 43.65 34.63 -2.94
C ARG A 3 44.13 35.45 -1.74
N PRO A 4 43.22 35.99 -0.93
CA PRO A 4 43.33 35.74 0.51
C PRO A 4 41.96 35.57 1.23
N THR A 5 42.04 35.10 2.48
CA THR A 5 40.98 34.61 3.39
C THR A 5 40.38 35.66 4.35
N ARG A 6 39.05 35.54 4.65
CA ARG A 6 38.19 35.86 5.85
C ARG A 6 38.40 37.20 6.63
N PRO A 7 37.38 37.95 7.12
CA PRO A 7 36.52 37.57 8.29
C PRO A 7 35.10 38.23 8.43
N GLY A 8 34.23 37.69 9.31
CA GLY A 8 33.10 38.33 10.07
C GLY A 8 32.02 39.16 9.35
N ASP A 9 30.84 39.50 9.87
CA ASP A 9 30.02 39.10 11.02
C ASP A 9 28.67 39.89 10.90
N HIS A 10 27.60 39.40 11.55
CA HIS A 10 26.34 40.08 11.94
C HIS A 10 25.21 40.33 10.90
N HIS A 11 24.08 39.63 11.05
CA HIS A 11 22.91 40.16 11.76
C HIS A 11 21.81 39.09 11.91
N ASP A 12 21.35 38.89 13.15
CA ASP A 12 20.14 38.17 13.51
C ASP A 12 18.92 38.61 12.69
N ASP A 13 18.19 37.65 12.12
CA ASP A 13 16.73 37.77 12.01
C ASP A 13 16.09 36.41 12.31
N ALA A 14 15.25 36.43 13.33
CA ALA A 14 14.47 35.30 13.77
C ALA A 14 13.44 34.96 12.68
N THR A 15 13.64 33.83 12.00
CA THR A 15 12.50 33.00 11.60
C THR A 15 12.87 31.56 11.82
N SER A 16 12.40 31.09 12.98
CA SER A 16 12.33 29.69 13.38
C SER A 16 11.76 28.87 12.22
N SER A 17 12.64 28.23 11.44
CA SER A 17 12.21 27.12 10.59
C SER A 17 11.85 25.98 11.55
N PRO A 18 10.60 25.47 11.56
CA PRO A 18 10.32 24.30 12.38
C PRO A 18 11.27 23.19 11.95
N PRO A 19 11.83 22.40 12.90
CA PRO A 19 12.57 21.21 12.51
C PRO A 19 11.69 20.37 11.58
N PRO A 20 12.28 19.66 10.59
CA PRO A 20 11.51 18.69 9.83
C PRO A 20 10.80 17.77 10.83
N PRO A 21 9.54 17.35 10.58
CA PRO A 21 8.90 16.41 11.48
C PRO A 21 9.80 15.19 11.56
N GLU A 22 10.48 15.05 12.70
CA GLU A 22 11.03 13.78 13.11
C GLU A 22 9.84 12.86 13.06
N HIS A 23 9.81 11.96 12.08
CA HIS A 23 8.94 10.82 12.15
C HIS A 23 9.33 10.12 13.43
N ALA A 24 8.59 10.44 14.50
CA ALA A 24 8.65 9.77 15.77
C ALA A 24 8.57 8.29 15.42
N ALA A 25 9.70 7.58 15.59
CA ALA A 25 9.66 6.14 15.67
C ALA A 25 8.60 5.84 16.73
N PRO A 26 7.60 4.99 16.44
CA PRO A 26 6.64 4.63 17.45
C PRO A 26 7.41 3.89 18.53
N ASP A 27 7.68 4.56 19.66
CA ASP A 27 7.97 3.92 20.94
C ASP A 27 6.73 3.11 21.28
N THR A 28 6.71 1.89 20.77
CA THR A 28 5.67 0.91 21.07
C THR A 28 6.14 0.24 22.35
N PRO A 29 5.45 0.44 23.50
CA PRO A 29 5.71 -0.40 24.65
C PRO A 29 5.44 -1.84 24.22
N ALA A 30 6.48 -2.67 24.27
CA ALA A 30 6.35 -4.10 24.10
C ALA A 30 5.59 -4.64 25.31
N ASP A 31 4.26 -4.76 25.19
CA ASP A 31 3.51 -5.76 25.95
C ASP A 31 2.14 -6.06 25.32
N GLU A 32 1.86 -7.36 25.29
CA GLU A 32 0.55 -8.03 25.17
C GLU A 32 -0.11 -8.21 23.78
N GLU A 33 -0.06 -9.49 23.37
CA GLU A 33 -1.02 -10.25 22.55
C GLU A 33 -1.04 -10.05 21.01
N PRO A 34 -0.36 -10.94 20.23
CA PRO A 34 -0.62 -11.09 18.80
C PRO A 34 -1.91 -11.90 18.59
N GLY A 35 -3.08 -11.27 18.78
CA GLY A 35 -4.34 -12.02 18.95
C GLY A 35 -5.51 -11.76 18.01
N VAL A 36 -5.56 -10.68 17.21
CA VAL A 36 -6.86 -10.24 16.61
C VAL A 36 -6.97 -10.41 15.09
N ILE A 37 -6.10 -11.21 14.45
CA ILE A 37 -6.27 -11.56 13.02
C ILE A 37 -6.24 -13.06 12.74
N ALA A 38 -6.49 -13.90 13.76
CA ALA A 38 -6.58 -15.34 13.59
C ALA A 38 -8.02 -15.90 13.71
N GLU A 39 -8.95 -15.18 14.33
CA GLU A 39 -10.24 -15.78 14.72
C GLU A 39 -11.29 -15.83 13.59
N ALA A 40 -11.20 -14.99 12.56
CA ALA A 40 -12.16 -15.03 11.45
C ALA A 40 -11.95 -16.24 10.50
N SER A 41 -10.78 -16.90 10.56
CA SER A 41 -10.41 -18.00 9.65
C SER A 41 -10.40 -19.38 10.32
N ALA A 42 -10.65 -19.47 11.63
CA ALA A 42 -10.48 -20.73 12.39
C ALA A 42 -11.51 -21.83 12.03
N GLY A 43 -12.57 -21.51 11.28
CA GLY A 43 -13.64 -22.45 10.93
C GLY A 43 -13.86 -22.70 9.43
N TYR A 44 -13.08 -22.07 8.55
CA TYR A 44 -13.27 -22.21 7.10
C TYR A 44 -12.23 -23.16 6.51
N ALA A 45 -12.67 -24.14 5.72
CA ALA A 45 -11.74 -24.97 4.98
C ALA A 45 -10.95 -24.10 3.98
N PRO A 46 -9.66 -24.34 3.76
CA PRO A 46 -8.87 -23.57 2.79
C PRO A 46 -9.49 -23.48 1.39
N ALA A 47 -10.22 -24.52 0.98
CA ALA A 47 -10.97 -24.55 -0.28
C ALA A 47 -12.09 -23.50 -0.32
N ASP A 48 -12.79 -23.29 0.80
CA ASP A 48 -13.87 -22.33 0.91
C ASP A 48 -13.33 -20.89 0.89
N MET A 49 -12.19 -20.64 1.55
CA MET A 49 -11.49 -19.35 1.46
C MET A 49 -11.03 -19.06 0.02
N ILE A 50 -10.53 -20.07 -0.70
CA ILE A 50 -10.14 -19.94 -2.10
C ILE A 50 -11.37 -19.63 -2.98
N ALA A 51 -12.52 -20.24 -2.70
CA ALA A 51 -13.76 -19.98 -3.42
C ALA A 51 -14.29 -18.56 -3.18
N VAL A 52 -14.34 -18.11 -1.92
CA VAL A 52 -14.74 -16.74 -1.55
C VAL A 52 -13.79 -15.71 -2.16
N ALA A 53 -12.48 -15.95 -2.07
CA ALA A 53 -11.48 -15.07 -2.69
C ALA A 53 -11.65 -14.99 -4.21
N ARG A 54 -11.95 -16.12 -4.87
CA ARG A 54 -12.22 -16.14 -6.30
C ARG A 54 -13.45 -15.31 -6.66
N ASP A 55 -14.56 -15.51 -5.96
CA ASP A 55 -15.80 -14.76 -6.18
C ASP A 55 -15.58 -13.25 -6.01
N THR A 56 -14.87 -12.87 -4.95
CA THR A 56 -14.49 -11.47 -4.68
C THR A 56 -13.66 -10.87 -5.82
N ILE A 57 -12.71 -11.62 -6.39
CA ILE A 57 -11.89 -11.15 -7.52
C ILE A 57 -12.73 -11.05 -8.80
N GLU A 58 -13.71 -11.93 -9.02
CA GLU A 58 -14.64 -11.85 -10.17
C GLU A 58 -15.54 -10.62 -10.07
N GLN A 59 -16.04 -10.29 -8.88
CA GLN A 59 -16.80 -9.08 -8.64
C GLN A 59 -15.95 -7.83 -8.90
N LEU A 60 -14.72 -7.80 -8.38
CA LEU A 60 -13.79 -6.70 -8.61
C LEU A 60 -13.46 -6.53 -10.11
N GLN A 61 -13.21 -7.63 -10.82
CA GLN A 61 -12.95 -7.63 -12.26
C GLN A 61 -14.12 -7.00 -13.03
N SER A 62 -15.35 -7.35 -12.68
CA SER A 62 -16.55 -6.82 -13.33
C SER A 62 -16.71 -5.32 -13.07
N HIS A 63 -16.50 -4.90 -11.83
CA HIS A 63 -16.54 -3.48 -11.46
C HIS A 63 -15.47 -2.66 -12.19
N LEU A 64 -14.24 -3.15 -12.26
CA LEU A 64 -13.15 -2.45 -12.95
C LEU A 64 -13.41 -2.29 -14.44
N VAL A 65 -13.99 -3.30 -15.10
CA VAL A 65 -14.39 -3.21 -16.51
C VAL A 65 -15.46 -2.14 -16.70
N TYR A 66 -16.51 -2.19 -15.88
CA TYR A 66 -17.58 -1.20 -15.91
C TYR A 66 -17.07 0.24 -15.72
N VAL A 67 -16.21 0.47 -14.73
CA VAL A 67 -15.64 1.81 -14.48
C VAL A 67 -14.69 2.23 -15.62
N TYR A 68 -13.92 1.30 -16.18
CA TYR A 68 -13.01 1.59 -17.30
C TYR A 68 -13.75 2.02 -18.57
N GLU A 69 -14.91 1.43 -18.86
CA GLU A 69 -15.75 1.84 -20.00
C GLU A 69 -16.17 3.30 -19.90
N ARG A 70 -16.40 3.80 -18.67
CA ARG A 70 -16.77 5.20 -18.43
C ARG A 70 -15.57 6.13 -18.27
N PHE A 71 -14.47 5.63 -17.70
CA PHE A 71 -13.27 6.41 -17.40
C PHE A 71 -12.00 5.62 -17.77
N PRO A 72 -11.54 5.68 -19.04
CA PRO A 72 -10.48 4.81 -19.53
C PRO A 72 -9.09 5.27 -19.04
N THR A 73 -8.75 4.96 -17.80
CA THR A 73 -7.44 5.30 -17.21
C THR A 73 -6.44 4.14 -17.28
N ARG A 74 -5.15 4.47 -17.32
CA ARG A 74 -4.06 3.48 -17.28
C ARG A 74 -4.13 2.59 -16.04
N ARG A 75 -4.46 3.17 -14.87
CA ARG A 75 -4.55 2.43 -13.60
C ARG A 75 -5.67 1.39 -13.63
N LEU A 76 -6.84 1.72 -14.19
CA LEU A 76 -7.94 0.77 -14.34
C LEU A 76 -7.59 -0.35 -15.32
N LYS A 77 -6.95 -0.02 -16.45
CA LYS A 77 -6.43 -1.04 -17.38
C LYS A 77 -5.45 -2.01 -16.70
N GLN A 78 -4.55 -1.49 -15.86
CA GLN A 78 -3.63 -2.32 -15.07
C GLN A 78 -4.38 -3.21 -14.07
N GLY A 79 -5.36 -2.65 -13.34
CA GLY A 79 -6.22 -3.41 -12.43
C GLY A 79 -6.90 -4.59 -13.14
N ILE A 80 -7.53 -4.34 -14.30
CA ILE A 80 -8.17 -5.37 -15.14
C ILE A 80 -7.19 -6.48 -15.53
N LEU A 81 -5.95 -6.15 -15.86
CA LEU A 81 -4.93 -7.15 -16.22
C LEU A 81 -4.51 -7.99 -15.03
N ILE A 82 -4.34 -7.38 -13.86
CA ILE A 82 -3.96 -8.06 -12.61
C ILE A 82 -5.06 -9.03 -12.19
N THR A 83 -6.31 -8.57 -12.08
CA THR A 83 -7.43 -9.43 -11.66
C THR A 83 -7.66 -10.57 -12.64
N ARG A 84 -7.51 -10.33 -13.94
CA ARG A 84 -7.57 -11.38 -14.97
C ARG A 84 -6.46 -12.41 -14.82
N HIS A 85 -5.24 -11.98 -14.49
CA HIS A 85 -4.13 -12.89 -14.25
C HIS A 85 -4.38 -13.78 -13.02
N LEU A 86 -4.85 -13.19 -11.92
CA LEU A 86 -5.20 -13.94 -10.70
C LEU A 86 -6.26 -15.00 -10.96
N LEU A 87 -7.33 -14.67 -11.69
CA LEU A 87 -8.39 -15.62 -12.04
C LEU A 87 -7.91 -16.77 -12.93
N ARG A 88 -6.91 -16.54 -13.79
CA ARG A 88 -6.28 -17.62 -14.58
C ARG A 88 -5.37 -18.50 -13.73
N GLY A 89 -4.61 -17.90 -12.81
CA GLY A 89 -3.69 -18.63 -11.93
C GLY A 89 -4.38 -19.63 -11.00
N VAL A 90 -5.60 -19.32 -10.56
CA VAL A 90 -6.42 -20.25 -9.75
C VAL A 90 -6.91 -21.45 -10.59
N ARG A 91 -7.32 -21.23 -11.84
CA ARG A 91 -7.79 -22.33 -12.73
C ARG A 91 -6.69 -23.32 -13.13
N GLY A 92 -5.43 -22.91 -13.11
CA GLY A 92 -4.29 -23.77 -13.47
C GLY A 92 -3.83 -24.73 -12.37
N ARG A 93 -4.33 -24.61 -11.13
CA ARG A 93 -3.81 -25.30 -9.95
C ARG A 93 -4.61 -26.56 -9.55
N SER A 94 -5.65 -26.93 -10.30
CA SER A 94 -6.46 -28.14 -10.09
C SER A 94 -6.08 -29.30 -11.02
N ARG A 95 -4.79 -29.61 -11.17
CA ARG A 95 -4.31 -30.80 -11.88
C ARG A 95 -3.47 -31.66 -10.97
#